data_AF-A0A9X9QX00-F1
#
_entry.id   AF-A0A9X9QX00-F1
#
_cell.length_a   1.000
_cell.length_b   1.000
_cell.length_c   1.000
_cell.angle_alpha   90.00
_cell.angle_beta   90.00
_cell.angle_gamma   90.00
#
_symmetry.space_group_name_H-M   'P 1'
#
loop_
_entity.id
_entity.type
_entity.pdbx_description
1 polymer ?
#
loop_
_entity_poly.entity_id
_entity_poly.type
_entity_poly.pdbx_seq_one_letter_code
_entity_poly.pdbx_strand_id
1 'polypeptide(L)'
;MKTNPEKDQELVTSINQEHNGKFLELVRLVKYWNSKAFDRKANIESSYLLEVMLANYYSSREYVYDIEFEFEKSLKYLRKNISNTVDDPKDIEGDLNNLSKEEKKNLVLRIDNDLKNIEDAKKVSAAQSFEYWKKVLGNEFPNYGD
;
A
#
# COMPACT_ATOMS: atom_id res chain seq x y z
N MET A 1 -7.65 -11.28 23.09
CA MET A 1 -7.99 -10.33 22.02
C MET A 1 -9.38 -10.69 21.52
N LYS A 2 -10.35 -9.78 21.61
CA LYS A 2 -11.62 -9.96 20.91
C LYS A 2 -11.35 -9.57 19.46
N THR A 3 -11.82 -10.35 18.50
CA THR A 3 -11.70 -10.06 17.07
C THR A 3 -13.00 -10.49 16.40
N ASN A 4 -13.27 -9.97 15.21
CA ASN A 4 -14.42 -10.36 14.39
C ASN A 4 -13.96 -10.51 12.92
N PRO A 5 -13.39 -11.66 12.55
CA PRO A 5 -12.89 -11.91 11.20
C PRO A 5 -13.96 -11.80 10.11
N GLU A 6 -15.23 -12.06 10.45
CA GLU A 6 -16.35 -11.99 9.52
C GLU A 6 -16.57 -10.54 9.05
N LYS A 7 -16.57 -9.58 9.97
CA LYS A 7 -16.69 -8.15 9.63
C LYS A 7 -15.55 -7.67 8.73
N ASP A 8 -14.31 -8.09 9.01
CA ASP A 8 -13.15 -7.73 8.19
C ASP A 8 -13.29 -8.32 6.79
N GLN A 9 -13.74 -9.56 6.69
CA GLN A 9 -13.97 -10.24 5.42
C GLN A 9 -15.09 -9.59 4.62
N GLU A 10 -16.20 -9.22 5.25
CA GLU A 10 -17.33 -8.52 4.61
C GLU A 10 -16.89 -7.17 4.03
N LEU A 11 -16.16 -6.37 4.82
CA LEU A 11 -15.63 -5.07 4.38
C LEU A 11 -14.70 -5.21 3.16
N VAL A 12 -13.75 -6.14 3.22
CA VAL A 12 -12.82 -6.36 2.10
C VAL A 12 -13.56 -6.89 0.88
N THR A 13 -14.55 -7.77 1.07
CA THR A 13 -15.32 -8.37 -0.02
C THR A 13 -16.19 -7.32 -0.71
N SER A 14 -16.87 -6.45 0.03
CA SER A 14 -17.71 -5.41 -0.56
C SER A 14 -16.89 -4.42 -1.39
N ILE A 15 -15.82 -3.87 -0.83
CA ILE A 15 -14.90 -2.96 -1.54
C ILE A 15 -14.34 -3.64 -2.79
N ASN A 16 -13.98 -4.92 -2.71
CA ASN A 16 -13.45 -5.64 -3.86
C ASN A 16 -14.50 -5.87 -4.95
N GLN A 17 -15.76 -6.15 -4.59
CA GLN A 17 -16.85 -6.30 -5.54
C GLN A 17 -17.18 -4.97 -6.24
N GLU A 18 -17.26 -3.88 -5.48
CA GLU A 18 -17.46 -2.51 -6.01
C GLU A 18 -16.36 -2.14 -7.03
N HIS A 19 -15.13 -2.60 -6.78
CA HIS A 19 -13.97 -2.32 -7.63
C HIS A 19 -13.63 -3.44 -8.62
N ASN A 20 -14.59 -4.31 -8.96
CA ASN A 20 -14.46 -5.37 -9.96
C ASN A 20 -13.22 -6.27 -9.76
N GLY A 21 -12.87 -6.58 -8.51
CA GLY A 21 -11.74 -7.45 -8.17
C GLY A 21 -10.38 -6.75 -8.07
N LYS A 22 -10.28 -5.49 -8.51
CA LYS A 22 -9.00 -4.76 -8.55
C LYS A 22 -8.46 -4.39 -7.18
N PHE A 23 -9.33 -4.23 -6.18
CA PHE A 23 -8.90 -3.87 -4.83
C PHE A 23 -7.99 -4.93 -4.22
N LEU A 24 -8.36 -6.22 -4.29
CA LEU A 24 -7.52 -7.30 -3.76
C LEU A 24 -6.21 -7.47 -4.53
N GLU A 25 -6.22 -7.26 -5.85
CA GLU A 25 -5.01 -7.25 -6.68
C GLU A 25 -4.05 -6.15 -6.21
N LEU A 26 -4.56 -4.93 -6.04
CA LEU A 26 -3.80 -3.80 -5.53
C LEU A 26 -3.27 -4.04 -4.12
N VAL A 27 -4.11 -4.52 -3.19
CA VAL A 27 -3.70 -4.84 -1.81
C VAL A 27 -2.53 -5.83 -1.81
N ARG A 28 -2.56 -6.86 -2.67
CA ARG A 28 -1.45 -7.82 -2.81
C ARG A 28 -0.17 -7.13 -3.26
N LEU A 29 -0.24 -6.23 -4.24
CA LEU A 29 0.92 -5.46 -4.72
C LEU A 29 1.47 -4.54 -3.63
N VAL A 30 0.62 -3.83 -2.89
CA VAL A 30 1.06 -2.96 -1.78
C VAL A 30 1.65 -3.77 -0.63
N LYS A 31 1.07 -4.92 -0.28
CA LYS A 31 1.65 -5.84 0.72
C LYS A 31 3.01 -6.38 0.29
N TYR A 32 3.16 -6.74 -0.98
CA TYR A 32 4.43 -7.16 -1.55
C TYR A 32 5.47 -6.03 -1.48
N TRP A 33 5.12 -4.82 -1.91
CA TRP A 33 5.98 -3.65 -1.73
C TRP A 33 6.37 -3.47 -0.26
N ASN A 34 5.41 -3.55 0.66
CA ASN A 34 5.67 -3.41 2.09
C ASN A 34 6.61 -4.52 2.62
N SER A 35 6.50 -5.77 2.15
CA SER A 35 7.40 -6.86 2.57
C SER A 35 8.83 -6.68 2.06
N LYS A 36 9.06 -5.95 0.96
CA LYS A 36 10.41 -5.60 0.50
C LYS A 36 11.11 -4.57 1.38
N ALA A 37 10.45 -4.08 2.43
CA ALA A 37 11.07 -3.27 3.47
C ALA A 37 12.18 -3.97 4.24
N PHE A 38 12.22 -5.30 4.29
CA PHE A 38 13.22 -6.01 5.09
C PHE A 38 14.65 -5.60 4.70
N ASP A 39 14.88 -5.29 3.42
CA ASP A 39 16.18 -4.80 2.93
C ASP A 39 16.42 -3.30 3.24
N ARG A 40 15.35 -2.53 3.55
CA ARG A 40 15.36 -1.07 3.70
C ARG A 40 15.02 -0.56 5.11
N LYS A 41 14.71 -1.46 6.04
CA LYS A 41 14.32 -1.19 7.45
C LYS A 41 13.17 -0.17 7.62
N ALA A 42 12.18 -0.19 6.73
CA ALA A 42 11.02 0.70 6.81
C ALA A 42 9.74 0.06 6.22
N ASN A 43 8.96 -0.63 7.06
CA ASN A 43 7.64 -1.22 6.77
C ASN A 43 6.59 -0.80 7.81
N ILE A 44 5.34 -1.07 7.45
CA ILE A 44 4.25 -1.31 8.40
C ILE A 44 4.27 -2.79 8.77
N GLU A 45 4.66 -3.15 10.00
CA GLU A 45 4.72 -4.56 10.42
C GLU A 45 3.34 -5.22 10.47
N SER A 46 2.33 -4.48 10.93
CA SER A 46 0.94 -4.95 10.96
C SER A 46 0.35 -4.95 9.54
N SER A 47 0.23 -6.15 8.95
CA SER A 47 -0.49 -6.32 7.69
C SER A 47 -1.95 -5.88 7.80
N TYR A 48 -2.57 -6.07 8.96
CA TYR A 48 -3.94 -5.63 9.22
C TYR A 48 -4.06 -4.11 9.20
N LEU A 49 -3.13 -3.36 9.81
CA LEU A 49 -3.09 -1.90 9.72
C LEU A 49 -2.99 -1.43 8.27
N LEU A 50 -2.12 -2.04 7.47
CA LEU A 50 -1.98 -1.70 6.06
C LEU A 50 -3.27 -1.97 5.27
N GLU A 51 -3.91 -3.11 5.49
CA GLU A 51 -5.18 -3.46 4.83
C GLU A 51 -6.30 -2.49 5.21
N VAL A 52 -6.43 -2.12 6.49
CA VAL A 52 -7.43 -1.15 6.95
C VAL A 52 -7.18 0.24 6.38
N MET A 53 -5.92 0.70 6.34
CA MET A 53 -5.59 1.99 5.71
C MET A 53 -6.00 2.02 4.24
N LEU A 54 -5.75 0.94 3.49
CA LEU A 54 -6.17 0.83 2.09
C LEU A 54 -7.70 0.74 1.97
N ALA A 55 -8.36 -0.06 2.81
CA ALA A 55 -9.82 -0.17 2.83
C ALA A 55 -10.48 1.20 3.09
N ASN A 56 -9.99 1.97 4.08
CA ASN A 56 -10.46 3.32 4.37
C ASN A 56 -10.28 4.27 3.18
N TYR A 57 -9.20 4.12 2.42
CA TYR A 57 -9.01 4.93 1.23
C TYR A 57 -10.02 4.55 0.13
N TYR A 58 -10.14 3.25 -0.18
CA TYR A 58 -10.89 2.76 -1.32
C TYR A 58 -12.40 2.61 -1.09
N SER A 59 -12.86 2.54 0.15
CA SER A 59 -14.30 2.56 0.49
C SER A 59 -14.98 3.87 0.11
N SER A 60 -14.22 4.96 0.02
CA SER A 60 -14.73 6.29 -0.36
C SER A 60 -14.60 6.59 -1.86
N ARG A 61 -13.98 5.69 -2.64
CA ARG A 61 -13.72 5.92 -4.06
C ARG A 61 -14.78 5.25 -4.91
N GLU A 62 -15.21 5.96 -5.94
CA GLU A 62 -16.16 5.44 -6.92
C GLU A 62 -15.50 4.47 -7.92
N TYR A 63 -14.22 4.70 -8.24
CA TYR A 63 -13.49 3.92 -9.25
C TYR A 63 -12.06 3.61 -8.84
N VAL A 64 -11.61 2.41 -9.20
CA VAL A 64 -10.22 1.96 -9.23
C VAL A 64 -9.77 1.86 -10.69
N TYR A 65 -8.77 2.67 -11.05
CA TYR A 65 -8.21 2.74 -12.41
C TYR A 65 -7.30 1.52 -12.70
N ASP A 66 -6.24 1.69 -13.47
CA ASP A 66 -5.22 0.66 -13.63
C ASP A 66 -4.37 0.51 -12.35
N ILE A 67 -3.80 -0.68 -12.16
CA ILE A 67 -3.11 -1.05 -10.92
C ILE A 67 -1.84 -0.22 -10.70
N GLU A 68 -1.14 0.18 -11.77
CA GLU A 68 0.07 1.00 -11.66
C GLU A 68 -0.27 2.39 -11.09
N PHE A 69 -1.28 3.06 -11.67
CA PHE A 69 -1.77 4.34 -11.16
C PHE A 69 -2.27 4.24 -9.72
N GLU A 70 -3.02 3.17 -9.42
CA GLU A 70 -3.63 2.99 -8.10
C GLU A 70 -2.61 2.60 -7.02
N PHE A 71 -1.53 1.92 -7.40
CA PHE A 71 -0.38 1.69 -6.54
C PHE A 71 0.28 3.01 -6.14
N GLU A 72 0.53 3.90 -7.09
CA GLU A 72 1.07 5.23 -6.79
C GLU A 72 0.13 6.04 -5.88
N LYS A 73 -1.18 6.01 -6.13
CA LYS A 73 -2.18 6.68 -5.28
C LYS A 73 -2.20 6.11 -3.87
N SER A 74 -2.10 4.80 -3.73
CA SER A 74 -1.98 4.12 -2.44
C SER A 74 -0.76 4.61 -1.67
N LEU A 75 0.41 4.68 -2.30
CA LEU A 75 1.62 5.21 -1.65
C LEU A 75 1.44 6.69 -1.22
N LYS A 76 0.85 7.54 -2.06
CA LYS A 76 0.55 8.94 -1.70
C LYS A 76 -0.42 9.03 -0.52
N TYR A 77 -1.44 8.18 -0.48
CA TYR A 77 -2.38 8.11 0.62
C TYR A 77 -1.69 7.67 1.92
N LEU A 78 -0.92 6.58 1.89
CA LEU A 78 -0.17 6.09 3.05
C LEU A 78 0.75 7.17 3.60
N ARG A 79 1.53 7.83 2.73
CA ARG A 79 2.41 8.94 3.11
C ARG A 79 1.68 10.05 3.87
N LYS A 80 0.49 10.43 3.39
CA LYS A 80 -0.31 11.51 3.99
C LYS A 80 -0.94 11.10 5.32
N ASN A 81 -1.30 9.83 5.48
CA ASN A 81 -2.12 9.37 6.61
C ASN A 81 -1.40 8.52 7.65
N ILE A 82 -0.14 8.11 7.42
CA ILE A 82 0.61 7.27 8.39
C ILE A 82 0.82 7.94 9.76
N SER A 83 0.73 9.26 9.82
CA SER A 83 0.83 10.01 11.08
C SER A 83 -0.49 10.13 11.83
N ASN A 84 -1.61 9.79 11.20
CA ASN A 84 -2.96 9.91 11.77
C ASN A 84 -3.34 8.62 12.52
N THR A 85 -4.35 8.73 13.37
CA THR A 85 -5.01 7.55 13.95
C THR A 85 -5.69 6.75 12.85
N VAL A 86 -5.80 5.44 13.05
CA VAL A 86 -6.52 4.53 12.16
C VAL A 86 -7.47 3.71 13.01
N ASP A 87 -8.73 4.12 13.02
CA ASP A 87 -9.74 3.46 13.85
C ASP A 87 -10.02 2.03 13.36
N ASP A 88 -10.14 1.11 14.30
CA ASP A 88 -10.50 -0.28 14.04
C ASP A 88 -11.94 -0.35 13.51
N PRO A 89 -12.18 -0.83 12.27
CA PRO A 89 -13.53 -0.91 11.68
C PRO A 89 -14.48 -1.84 12.47
N LYS A 90 -13.96 -2.64 13.39
CA LYS A 90 -14.76 -3.50 14.28
C LYS A 90 -15.19 -2.80 15.57
N ASP A 91 -14.68 -1.61 15.86
CA ASP A 91 -14.82 -0.88 17.12
C ASP A 91 -14.34 -1.67 18.36
N ILE A 92 -13.26 -2.47 18.22
CA ILE A 92 -12.72 -3.30 19.32
C ILE A 92 -11.41 -2.72 19.87
N GLU A 93 -10.44 -2.42 19.01
CA GLU A 93 -9.08 -2.06 19.43
C GLU A 93 -8.83 -0.54 19.53
N GLY A 94 -9.74 0.29 19.01
CA GLY A 94 -9.53 1.74 18.93
C GLY A 94 -8.54 2.09 17.82
N ASP A 95 -7.44 2.79 18.14
CA ASP A 95 -6.41 3.16 17.16
C ASP A 95 -5.46 1.99 16.86
N LEU A 96 -5.50 1.50 15.62
CA LEU A 96 -4.64 0.45 15.10
C LEU A 96 -3.21 0.94 14.82
N ASN A 97 -2.99 2.26 14.68
CA ASN A 97 -1.72 2.83 14.26
C ASN A 97 -0.71 3.01 15.40
N ASN A 98 -0.16 1.88 15.83
CA ASN A 98 0.82 1.80 16.91
C ASN A 98 2.28 2.04 16.47
N LEU A 99 2.52 2.55 15.25
CA LEU A 99 3.87 2.85 14.77
C LEU A 99 4.51 3.98 15.59
N SER A 100 5.76 3.81 15.96
CA SER A 100 6.58 4.84 16.59
C SER A 100 6.82 6.02 15.65
N LYS A 101 7.21 7.17 16.22
CA LYS A 101 7.55 8.36 15.44
C LYS A 101 8.69 8.10 14.44
N GLU A 102 9.67 7.27 14.83
CA GLU A 102 10.81 6.94 13.98
C GLU A 102 10.41 6.01 12.83
N GLU A 103 9.57 4.99 13.09
CA GLU A 103 9.00 4.14 12.03
C GLU A 103 8.18 4.96 11.03
N LYS A 104 7.31 5.85 11.53
CA LYS A 104 6.52 6.76 10.67
C LYS A 104 7.42 7.62 9.80
N LYS A 105 8.47 8.22 10.36
CA LYS A 105 9.43 9.04 9.62
C LYS A 105 10.17 8.24 8.55
N ASN A 106 10.67 7.05 8.89
CA ASN A 106 11.41 6.21 7.95
C ASN A 106 10.50 5.70 6.82
N LEU A 107 9.24 5.38 7.12
CA LEU A 107 8.27 5.00 6.11
C LEU A 107 7.96 6.17 5.15
N VAL A 108 7.79 7.39 5.66
CA VAL A 108 7.58 8.58 4.81
C VAL A 108 8.77 8.81 3.88
N LEU A 109 10.00 8.75 4.39
CA LEU A 109 11.21 8.91 3.57
C LEU A 109 11.32 7.84 2.48
N ARG A 110 11.01 6.59 2.82
CA ARG A 110 10.97 5.50 1.84
C ARG A 110 9.92 5.77 0.77
N ILE A 111 8.69 6.10 1.16
CA ILE A 111 7.60 6.38 0.21
C ILE A 111 7.97 7.57 -0.68
N ASP A 112 8.60 8.62 -0.15
CA ASP A 112 9.08 9.76 -0.95
C ASP A 112 10.09 9.33 -2.02
N ASN A 113 11.06 8.48 -1.66
CA ASN A 113 12.02 7.95 -2.61
C ASN A 113 11.35 7.04 -3.66
N ASP A 114 10.42 6.19 -3.25
CA ASP A 114 9.72 5.27 -4.15
C ASP A 114 8.81 6.04 -5.12
N LEU A 115 8.08 7.07 -4.65
CA LEU A 115 7.28 7.96 -5.49
C LEU A 115 8.14 8.72 -6.50
N LYS A 116 9.35 9.15 -6.11
CA LYS A 116 10.31 9.77 -7.04
C LYS A 116 10.73 8.79 -8.14
N ASN A 117 11.03 7.54 -7.78
CA ASN A 117 11.38 6.51 -8.77
C ASN A 117 10.22 6.23 -9.74
N ILE A 118 8.97 6.18 -9.25
CA ILE A 118 7.78 6.04 -10.10
C ILE A 118 7.66 7.22 -11.07
N GLU A 119 7.85 8.45 -10.61
CA GLU A 119 7.80 9.65 -11.47
C GLU A 119 8.93 9.67 -12.51
N ASP A 120 10.13 9.19 -12.17
CA ASP A 120 11.24 9.10 -13.11
C ASP A 120 11.03 7.98 -14.14
N ALA A 121 10.40 6.86 -13.74
CA ALA A 121 10.04 5.74 -14.63
C ALA A 121 9.13 6.16 -15.79
N LYS A 122 8.25 7.15 -15.56
CA LYS A 122 7.32 7.69 -16.58
C LYS A 122 8.00 8.54 -17.65
N LYS A 123 9.24 8.97 -17.43
CA LYS A 123 9.97 9.93 -18.30
C LYS A 123 11.01 9.27 -19.19
N VAL A 124 11.16 7.96 -19.09
CA VAL A 124 12.23 7.18 -19.74
C VAL A 124 11.65 6.12 -20.67
N SER A 125 12.53 5.44 -21.42
CA SER A 125 12.12 4.32 -22.26
C SER A 125 11.55 3.15 -21.42
N ALA A 126 10.76 2.27 -22.04
CA ALA A 126 10.18 1.11 -21.35
C ALA A 126 11.26 0.24 -20.67
N ALA A 127 12.38 -0.02 -21.35
CA ALA A 127 13.49 -0.79 -20.76
C ALA A 127 14.09 -0.11 -19.52
N GLN A 128 14.25 1.22 -19.55
CA GLN A 128 14.77 1.98 -18.41
C GLN A 128 13.74 2.08 -17.28
N SER A 129 12.44 2.13 -17.60
CA SER A 129 11.36 2.19 -16.61
C SER A 129 11.36 0.97 -15.69
N PHE A 130 11.65 -0.23 -16.22
CA PHE A 130 11.77 -1.46 -15.43
C PHE A 130 12.87 -1.37 -14.36
N GLU A 131 13.98 -0.68 -14.63
CA GLU A 131 15.04 -0.46 -13.64
C GLU A 131 14.60 0.45 -12.50
N TYR A 132 13.71 1.42 -12.76
CA TYR A 132 13.09 2.21 -11.70
C TYR A 132 12.06 1.40 -10.91
N TRP A 133 11.28 0.55 -11.58
CA TRP A 133 10.34 -0.34 -10.89
C TRP A 133 11.03 -1.36 -10.00
N LYS A 134 12.20 -1.90 -10.38
CA LYS A 134 13.05 -2.70 -9.48
C LYS A 134 13.52 -1.92 -8.25
N LYS A 135 13.80 -0.62 -8.39
CA LYS A 135 14.09 0.23 -7.22
C LYS A 135 12.87 0.43 -6.31
N VAL A 136 11.65 0.18 -6.76
CA VAL A 136 10.44 0.31 -5.92
C VAL A 136 10.01 -1.04 -5.36
N LEU A 137 9.96 -2.07 -6.21
CA LEU A 137 9.40 -3.40 -5.94
C LEU A 137 10.47 -4.47 -5.67
N GLY A 138 11.75 -4.13 -5.78
CA GLY A 138 12.87 -5.04 -5.55
C GLY A 138 13.30 -5.82 -6.80
N ASN A 139 14.38 -6.58 -6.68
CA ASN A 139 15.03 -7.26 -7.81
C ASN A 139 14.23 -8.46 -8.37
N GLU A 140 13.21 -8.90 -7.66
CA GLU A 140 12.26 -9.93 -8.11
C GLU A 140 11.24 -9.37 -9.11
N PHE A 141 11.16 -8.05 -9.27
CA PHE A 141 10.40 -7.46 -10.37
C PHE A 141 11.08 -7.83 -11.71
N PRO A 142 10.32 -8.24 -12.74
CA PRO A 142 10.87 -8.79 -13.97
C PRO A 142 11.85 -7.84 -14.67
N ASN A 143 12.68 -8.39 -15.54
CA ASN A 143 13.45 -7.62 -16.50
C ASN A 143 12.57 -7.23 -17.69
N TYR A 144 13.03 -6.22 -18.41
CA TYR A 144 12.36 -5.84 -19.64
C TYR A 144 12.50 -6.96 -20.68
N GLY A 145 11.36 -7.47 -21.15
CA GLY A 145 11.32 -8.52 -22.18
C GLY A 145 11.36 -9.96 -21.67
N ASP A 146 11.29 -10.16 -20.35
CA ASP A 146 11.01 -11.47 -19.74
C ASP A 146 9.61 -12.01 -20.11
#